data_AF-A0A7X6ZCG9-F1
#
_entry.id   AF-A0A7X6ZCG9-F1
#
_cell.length_a   1.000
_cell.length_b   1.000
_cell.length_c   1.000
_cell.angle_alpha   90.00
_cell.angle_beta   90.00
_cell.angle_gamma   90.00
#
_symmetry.space_group_name_H-M   'P 1'
#
loop_
_entity.id
_entity.type
_entity.pdbx_description
1 polymer ?
#
loop_
_entity_poly.entity_id
_entity_poly.type
_entity_poly.pdbx_seq_one_letter_code
_entity_poly.pdbx_strand_id
1 'polypeptide(L)'
;WGLAINPRIEEDPAKVALAEAMIGEIVNPDYAVDLFKATGKILENVTADAYAASDLDEIDKKVIEAVIDSFHVSPGRPLFQEFGPVWDTWKNAVLSWNSVVPAGAEEAYQQLKASFDAMMADLR
;
A
#
# COMPACT_ATOMS: atom_id res chain seq x y z
N TRP A 1 2.14 -2.36 3.64
CA TRP A 1 1.07 -2.72 4.60
C TRP A 1 1.59 -2.37 6.00
N GLY A 2 0.77 -2.34 7.04
CA GLY A 2 1.24 -1.94 8.36
C GLY A 2 0.42 -2.57 9.47
N LEU A 3 1.06 -2.76 10.62
CA LEU A 3 0.43 -3.22 11.85
C LEU A 3 0.41 -2.04 12.82
N ALA A 4 -0.73 -1.83 13.48
CA ALA A 4 -0.90 -0.75 14.43
C ALA A 4 -1.60 -1.28 15.69
N ILE A 5 -1.25 -0.71 16.83
CA ILE A 5 -1.90 -1.00 18.11
C ILE A 5 -3.16 -0.16 18.20
N ASN A 6 -4.28 -0.78 18.58
CA ASN A 6 -5.54 -0.06 18.76
C ASN A 6 -5.40 0.91 19.95
N PRO A 7 -5.63 2.22 19.78
CA PRO A 7 -5.45 3.20 20.88
C PRO A 7 -6.35 2.90 22.08
N ARG A 8 -7.46 2.15 21.90
CA ARG A 8 -8.34 1.75 23.01
C ARG A 8 -7.69 0.85 24.06
N ILE A 9 -6.50 0.31 23.81
CA ILE A 9 -5.77 -0.50 24.79
C ILE A 9 -4.56 0.22 25.40
N GLU A 10 -4.34 1.51 25.07
CA GLU A 10 -3.14 2.26 25.47
C GLU A 10 -2.99 2.43 26.98
N GLU A 11 -4.10 2.50 27.71
CA GLU A 11 -4.12 2.63 29.17
C GLU A 11 -3.83 1.32 29.91
N ASP A 12 -3.69 0.20 29.19
CA ASP A 12 -3.40 -1.13 29.75
C ASP A 12 -1.99 -1.60 29.30
N PRO A 13 -0.95 -1.36 30.11
CA PRO A 13 0.43 -1.66 29.74
C PRO A 13 0.67 -3.12 29.39
N ALA A 14 -0.07 -4.05 30.01
CA ALA A 14 0.09 -5.48 29.73
C ALA A 14 -0.44 -5.83 28.33
N LYS A 15 -1.55 -5.20 27.90
CA LYS A 15 -2.07 -5.38 26.54
C LYS A 15 -1.19 -4.72 25.49
N VAL A 16 -0.64 -3.53 25.78
CA VAL A 16 0.31 -2.86 24.89
C VAL A 16 1.54 -3.74 24.69
N ALA A 17 2.15 -4.22 25.78
CA ALA A 17 3.34 -5.09 25.70
C ALA A 17 3.07 -6.39 24.93
N LEU A 18 1.89 -7.01 25.10
CA LEU A 18 1.50 -8.19 24.33
C LEU A 18 1.34 -7.86 22.83
N ALA A 19 0.74 -6.72 22.50
CA ALA A 19 0.56 -6.30 21.11
C ALA A 19 1.91 -6.00 20.44
N GLU A 20 2.83 -5.33 21.14
CA GLU A 20 4.20 -5.09 20.67
C GLU A 20 4.94 -6.40 20.42
N ALA A 21 4.87 -7.35 21.36
CA ALA A 21 5.49 -8.66 21.21
C ALA A 21 4.93 -9.43 20.01
N MET A 22 3.62 -9.41 19.81
CA MET A 22 2.97 -10.05 18.67
C MET A 22 3.38 -9.39 17.34
N ILE A 23 3.41 -8.06 17.28
CA ILE A 23 3.87 -7.34 16.08
C ILE A 23 5.33 -7.72 15.78
N GLY A 24 6.19 -7.72 16.80
CA GLY A 24 7.59 -8.11 16.70
C GLY A 24 7.77 -9.51 16.11
N GLU A 25 6.97 -10.48 16.54
CA GLU A 25 7.00 -11.85 16.01
C GLU A 25 6.54 -11.91 14.55
N ILE A 26 5.48 -11.18 14.19
CA ILE A 26 4.95 -11.16 12.81
C ILE A 26 5.96 -10.53 11.84
N VAL A 27 6.69 -9.50 12.27
CA VAL A 27 7.68 -8.81 11.43
C VAL A 27 9.10 -9.35 11.59
N ASN A 28 9.25 -10.48 12.26
CA ASN A 28 10.55 -11.13 12.47
C ASN A 28 11.10 -11.65 11.13
N PRO A 29 12.30 -11.19 10.69
CA PRO A 29 12.95 -11.66 9.47
C PRO A 29 13.14 -13.18 9.39
N ASP A 30 13.30 -13.86 10.53
CA ASP A 30 13.52 -15.31 10.58
C ASP A 30 12.32 -16.10 10.01
N TYR A 31 11.12 -15.53 10.09
CA TYR A 31 9.87 -16.13 9.60
C TYR A 31 9.37 -15.49 8.30
N ALA A 32 10.18 -14.66 7.63
CA ALA A 32 9.77 -13.93 6.43
C ALA A 32 9.27 -14.85 5.31
N VAL A 33 9.97 -15.96 5.09
CA VAL A 33 9.63 -16.96 4.06
C VAL A 33 8.32 -17.66 4.38
N ASP A 34 8.11 -18.05 5.64
CA ASP A 34 6.88 -18.71 6.08
C ASP A 34 5.67 -17.75 6.02
N LEU A 35 5.87 -16.49 6.42
CA LEU A 35 4.86 -15.45 6.30
C LEU A 35 4.48 -15.23 4.82
N PHE A 36 5.47 -15.17 3.93
CA PHE A 36 5.22 -15.01 2.50
C PHE A 36 4.45 -16.22 1.94
N LYS A 37 4.87 -17.45 2.23
CA LYS A 37 4.15 -18.67 1.80
C LYS A 37 2.70 -18.70 2.28
N ALA A 38 2.45 -18.23 3.50
CA ALA A 38 1.11 -18.24 4.10
C ALA A 38 0.20 -17.10 3.60
N THR A 39 0.76 -15.93 3.23
CA THR A 39 -0.03 -14.70 3.06
C THR A 39 0.27 -13.90 1.79
N GLY A 40 1.36 -14.22 1.10
CA GLY A 40 1.94 -13.41 0.02
C GLY A 40 2.50 -12.05 0.47
N LYS A 41 2.61 -11.79 1.78
CA LYS A 41 3.17 -10.54 2.29
C LYS A 41 4.68 -10.60 2.31
N ILE A 42 5.29 -9.55 1.76
CA ILE A 42 6.73 -9.32 1.77
C ILE A 42 7.03 -8.36 2.91
N LEU A 43 7.96 -8.76 3.78
CA LEU A 43 8.49 -7.92 4.85
C LEU A 43 9.48 -6.89 4.29
N GLU A 44 9.25 -5.61 4.60
CA GLU A 44 10.08 -4.49 4.14
C GLU A 44 11.45 -4.42 4.84
N ASN A 45 11.59 -5.03 6.02
CA ASN A 45 12.83 -5.14 6.78
C ASN A 45 13.70 -6.34 6.35
N VAL A 46 13.38 -6.99 5.22
CA VAL A 46 14.10 -8.15 4.67
C VAL A 46 14.56 -7.82 3.25
N THR A 47 15.83 -8.14 2.94
CA THR A 47 16.40 -7.84 1.62
C THR A 47 15.96 -8.83 0.55
N ALA A 48 16.00 -8.43 -0.72
CA ALA A 48 15.76 -9.33 -1.85
C ALA A 48 16.71 -10.54 -1.82
N ASP A 49 17.98 -10.33 -1.49
CA ASP A 49 18.98 -11.41 -1.36
C ASP A 49 18.58 -12.48 -0.34
N ALA A 50 17.97 -12.09 0.79
CA ALA A 50 17.52 -13.03 1.80
C ALA A 50 16.40 -13.95 1.28
N TYR A 51 15.48 -13.41 0.48
CA TYR A 51 14.46 -14.21 -0.20
C TYR A 51 15.05 -15.05 -1.34
N ALA A 52 16.02 -14.52 -2.09
CA ALA A 52 16.68 -15.23 -3.17
C ALA A 52 17.44 -16.48 -2.66
N ALA A 53 18.00 -16.40 -1.45
CA ALA A 53 18.66 -17.52 -0.78
C ALA A 53 17.70 -18.56 -0.16
N SER A 54 16.38 -18.32 -0.20
CA SER A 54 15.38 -19.21 0.40
C SER A 54 14.98 -20.39 -0.50
N ASP A 55 14.14 -21.26 0.04
CA ASP A 55 13.52 -22.40 -0.65
C ASP A 55 12.26 -22.03 -1.47
N LEU A 56 11.96 -20.73 -1.62
CA LEU A 56 10.88 -20.25 -2.49
C LEU A 56 11.12 -20.63 -3.95
N ASP A 57 10.04 -20.70 -4.71
CA ASP A 57 10.14 -20.94 -6.14
C ASP A 57 10.77 -19.75 -6.88
N GLU A 58 11.27 -20.01 -8.08
CA GLU A 58 11.98 -19.01 -8.88
C GLU A 58 11.10 -17.86 -9.36
N ILE A 59 9.77 -18.05 -9.43
CA ILE A 59 8.84 -16.99 -9.83
C ILE A 59 8.59 -16.08 -8.63
N ASP A 60 8.34 -16.63 -7.46
CA ASP A 60 8.15 -15.90 -6.22
C ASP A 60 9.36 -15.03 -5.90
N LYS A 61 10.58 -15.58 -6.01
CA LYS A 61 11.83 -14.81 -5.83
C LYS A 61 11.89 -13.57 -6.74
N LYS A 62 11.57 -13.75 -8.03
CA LYS A 62 11.55 -12.64 -9.01
C LYS A 62 10.48 -11.61 -8.71
N VAL A 63 9.30 -12.06 -8.29
CA VAL A 63 8.20 -11.15 -7.89
C VAL A 63 8.63 -10.34 -6.68
N ILE A 64 9.22 -10.98 -5.67
CA ILE A 64 9.66 -10.31 -4.45
C ILE A 64 10.74 -9.27 -4.74
N GLU A 65 11.77 -9.63 -5.51
CA GLU A 65 12.82 -8.71 -5.94
C GLU A 65 12.24 -7.49 -6.65
N ALA A 66 11.37 -7.71 -7.65
CA ALA A 66 10.73 -6.62 -8.38
C ALA A 66 9.85 -5.73 -7.47
N VAL A 67 9.17 -6.31 -6.47
CA VAL A 67 8.37 -5.54 -5.51
C VAL A 67 9.27 -4.66 -4.64
N ILE A 68 10.35 -5.21 -4.10
CA ILE A 68 11.30 -4.46 -3.26
C ILE A 68 11.96 -3.34 -4.06
N ASP A 69 12.42 -3.62 -5.29
CA ASP A 69 13.02 -2.62 -6.16
C ASP A 69 12.05 -1.51 -6.53
N SER A 70 10.82 -1.88 -6.91
CA SER A 70 9.79 -0.89 -7.23
C SER A 70 9.41 -0.04 -6.01
N PHE A 71 9.42 -0.60 -4.80
CA PHE A 71 9.15 0.13 -3.56
C PHE A 71 10.19 1.23 -3.32
N HIS A 72 11.48 0.95 -3.51
CA HIS A 72 12.55 1.92 -3.28
C HIS A 72 12.54 3.13 -4.23
N VAL A 73 11.95 2.98 -5.42
CA VAL A 73 11.83 4.08 -6.40
C VAL A 73 10.45 4.73 -6.41
N SER A 74 9.48 4.16 -5.69
CA SER A 74 8.11 4.67 -5.66
C SER A 74 7.99 5.92 -4.78
N PRO A 75 7.28 6.97 -5.23
CA PRO A 75 6.99 8.10 -4.37
C PRO A 75 6.08 7.65 -3.21
N GLY A 76 6.41 8.09 -1.99
CA GLY A 76 5.58 7.84 -0.82
C GLY A 76 4.17 8.40 -1.02
N ARG A 77 3.16 7.61 -0.63
CA ARG A 77 1.77 8.09 -0.63
C ARG A 77 1.61 9.24 0.37
N PRO A 78 0.90 10.33 0.02
CA PRO A 78 0.53 11.36 0.99
C PRO A 78 -0.31 10.79 2.16
N LEU A 79 0.09 11.09 3.40
CA LEU A 79 -0.47 10.50 4.61
C LEU A 79 -1.47 11.40 5.36
N PHE A 80 -1.72 12.61 4.86
CA PHE A 80 -2.66 13.55 5.48
C PHE A 80 -4.11 13.25 5.07
N GLN A 81 -5.05 13.52 5.98
CA GLN A 81 -6.46 13.09 5.85
C GLN A 81 -7.16 13.74 4.64
N GLU A 82 -6.74 14.95 4.29
CA GLU A 82 -7.24 15.75 3.18
C GLU A 82 -6.90 15.12 1.82
N PHE A 83 -6.02 14.13 1.77
CA PHE A 83 -5.75 13.34 0.56
C PHE A 83 -6.77 12.21 0.35
N GLY A 84 -7.63 11.92 1.33
CA GLY A 84 -8.67 10.89 1.24
C GLY A 84 -9.57 11.04 0.01
N PRO A 85 -10.17 12.22 -0.24
CA PRO A 85 -11.05 12.46 -1.38
C PRO A 85 -10.41 12.25 -2.75
N VAL A 86 -9.08 12.39 -2.87
CA VAL A 86 -8.34 12.26 -4.14
C VAL A 86 -8.59 10.91 -4.80
N TRP A 87 -8.60 9.83 -4.01
CA TRP A 87 -8.77 8.47 -4.55
C TRP A 87 -10.18 8.20 -5.07
N ASP A 88 -11.19 8.66 -4.35
CA ASP A 88 -12.58 8.50 -4.78
C ASP A 88 -12.88 9.37 -6.00
N THR A 89 -12.35 10.61 -6.05
CA THR A 89 -12.44 11.48 -7.22
C THR A 89 -11.79 10.85 -8.44
N TRP A 90 -10.56 10.36 -8.30
CA TRP A 90 -9.86 9.67 -9.39
C TRP A 90 -10.63 8.45 -9.89
N LYS A 91 -11.07 7.58 -8.97
CA LYS A 91 -11.84 6.36 -9.27
C LYS A 91 -13.11 6.71 -10.05
N ASN A 92 -13.90 7.66 -9.55
CA ASN A 92 -15.17 8.02 -10.16
C ASN A 92 -14.97 8.67 -11.54
N ALA A 93 -13.94 9.50 -11.70
CA ALA A 93 -13.59 10.11 -12.98
C ALA A 93 -13.24 9.05 -14.03
N VAL A 94 -12.41 8.05 -13.68
CA VAL A 94 -12.09 6.94 -14.60
C VAL A 94 -13.33 6.10 -14.91
N LEU A 95 -14.16 5.78 -13.91
CA LEU A 95 -15.39 5.00 -14.11
C LEU A 95 -16.40 5.72 -15.01
N SER A 96 -16.39 7.06 -15.03
CA SER A 96 -17.26 7.87 -15.90
C SER A 96 -16.96 7.70 -17.39
N TRP A 97 -15.77 7.21 -17.75
CA TRP A 97 -15.37 7.06 -19.16
C TRP A 97 -16.21 6.02 -19.91
N ASN A 98 -16.91 5.13 -19.19
CA ASN A 98 -17.91 4.25 -19.78
C ASN A 98 -19.10 5.02 -20.40
N SER A 99 -19.35 6.26 -19.95
CA SER A 99 -20.42 7.12 -20.46
C SER A 99 -19.90 8.31 -21.25
N VAL A 100 -18.77 8.90 -20.82
CA VAL A 100 -18.18 10.09 -21.46
C VAL A 100 -17.39 9.74 -22.71
N VAL A 101 -16.79 8.55 -22.76
CA VAL A 101 -16.04 8.02 -23.93
C VAL A 101 -15.04 9.04 -24.50
N PRO A 102 -14.00 9.42 -23.75
CA PRO A 102 -13.01 10.39 -24.22
C PRO A 102 -12.31 9.89 -25.50
N ALA A 103 -12.17 10.75 -26.50
CA ALA A 103 -11.64 10.41 -27.82
C ALA A 103 -10.12 10.14 -27.83
N GLY A 104 -9.42 10.44 -26.74
CA GLY A 104 -7.98 10.22 -26.60
C GLY A 104 -7.42 10.69 -25.26
N ALA A 105 -6.09 10.60 -25.12
CA ALA A 105 -5.39 10.90 -23.86
C ALA A 105 -5.61 12.35 -23.38
N GLU A 106 -5.61 13.32 -24.29
CA GLU A 106 -5.86 14.73 -23.97
C GLU A 106 -7.24 14.93 -23.34
N GLU A 107 -8.29 14.39 -23.97
CA GLU A 107 -9.66 14.53 -23.46
C GLU A 107 -9.86 13.75 -22.15
N ALA A 108 -9.28 12.55 -22.05
CA ALA A 108 -9.28 11.78 -20.81
C ALA A 108 -8.63 12.54 -19.64
N TYR A 109 -7.52 13.24 -19.90
CA TYR A 109 -6.87 14.12 -18.94
C TYR A 109 -7.77 15.29 -18.55
N GLN A 110 -8.43 15.94 -19.50
CA GLN A 110 -9.37 17.03 -19.20
C GLN A 110 -10.54 16.57 -18.32
N GLN A 111 -11.07 15.36 -18.54
CA GLN A 111 -12.13 14.79 -17.68
C GLN A 111 -11.64 14.53 -16.24
N LEU A 112 -10.43 14.00 -16.09
CA LEU A 112 -9.79 13.82 -14.78
C LEU A 112 -9.58 15.17 -14.10
N LYS A 113 -9.00 16.14 -14.81
CA LYS A 113 -8.75 17.48 -14.31
C LYS A 113 -10.04 18.16 -13.85
N ALA A 114 -11.09 18.13 -14.65
CA ALA A 114 -12.38 18.72 -14.29
C ALA A 114 -12.95 18.12 -12.99
N SER A 115 -12.80 16.81 -12.80
CA SER A 115 -13.22 16.13 -11.57
C SER A 115 -12.43 16.60 -10.34
N PHE A 116 -11.11 16.79 -10.49
CA PHE A 116 -10.27 17.32 -9.42
C PHE A 116 -10.52 18.81 -9.14
N ASP A 117 -10.74 19.63 -10.19
CA ASP A 117 -11.10 21.04 -10.03
C ASP A 117 -12.41 21.19 -9.23
N ALA A 118 -13.41 20.36 -9.51
CA ALA A 118 -14.67 20.32 -8.77
C ALA A 118 -14.45 19.90 -7.31
N MET A 119 -13.71 18.82 -7.07
CA MET A 119 -13.34 18.38 -5.71
C MET A 119 -12.65 19.50 -4.91
N MET A 120 -11.71 20.22 -5.53
CA MET A 120 -11.00 21.32 -4.88
C MET A 120 -11.87 22.56 -4.65
N ALA A 121 -12.93 22.76 -5.43
CA ALA A 121 -13.90 23.82 -5.20
C ALA A 121 -14.78 23.53 -3.97
N ASP A 122 -15.14 22.26 -3.76
CA ASP A 122 -15.96 21.81 -2.62
C ASP A 122 -15.18 21.76 -1.29
N LEU A 123 -13.85 21.69 -1.34
CA LEU A 123 -12.97 21.74 -0.17
C LEU A 123 -12.69 23.16 0.35
N ARG A 124 -13.20 24.20 -0.33
CA ARG A 124 -13.01 25.62 0.05
C ARG A 124 -14.03 26.15 1.05
#